data_AF-I0ZAN8-F1
#
_entry.id   AF-I0ZAN8-F1
#
_cell.length_a   1.000
_cell.length_b   1.000
_cell.length_c   1.000
_cell.angle_alpha   90.00
_cell.angle_beta   90.00
_cell.angle_gamma   90.00
#
_symmetry.space_group_name_H-M   'P 1'
#
loop_
_entity.id
_entity.type
_entity.pdbx_description
1 polymer ?
#
loop_
_entity_poly.entity_id
_entity_poly.type
_entity_poly.pdbx_seq_one_letter_code
_entity_poly.pdbx_strand_id
1 'polypeptide(L)'
;MINYVDARTAWMDDIVVIIAAGYCTRAYRLKLGNTAFFEVDLPQVSEKKIALVDAVIPDKAKYPRPAYVAADLAVTPLKEALTAKEFDASKPTLFTCEGILCYLPQEAVDGLIRQVSELAAPGSRICMDMIDRAYLDGTVKNRGFSCGSKALEARGEPLLSSFETTTEGVSRYFKPHGWQLLELLGPQEMAQKWMPHLKWSERRPPMLVFEHYSLLQKGVPYPLPAVNAESPPSAESAPAVQQPPAPEQAAAPAPQEAAPVAEAAAPAEKPE
;
A
#
# COMPACT_ATOMS: atom_id res chain seq x y z
N MET A 1 -10.34 16.88 -11.65
CA MET A 1 -9.50 15.66 -11.68
C MET A 1 -10.43 14.54 -11.23
N ILE A 2 -10.82 13.63 -12.12
CA ILE A 2 -11.59 12.45 -11.70
C ILE A 2 -10.60 11.64 -10.87
N ASN A 3 -10.86 11.47 -9.56
CA ASN A 3 -9.98 10.65 -8.77
C ASN A 3 -10.08 9.22 -9.30
N TYR A 4 -8.91 8.62 -9.39
CA TYR A 4 -8.56 7.27 -9.76
C TYR A 4 -9.56 6.13 -9.42
N VAL A 5 -10.41 6.34 -8.43
CA VAL A 5 -11.31 5.33 -7.83
C VAL A 5 -12.78 5.60 -8.10
N ASP A 6 -13.13 6.73 -8.72
CA ASP A 6 -14.50 6.96 -9.18
C ASP A 6 -15.00 5.98 -10.22
N ALA A 7 -14.06 5.34 -10.93
CA ALA A 7 -14.35 4.28 -11.86
C ALA A 7 -14.60 2.91 -11.20
N ARG A 8 -14.59 2.81 -9.85
CA ARG A 8 -14.52 1.53 -9.11
C ARG A 8 -15.72 1.20 -8.23
N THR A 9 -16.86 1.81 -8.50
CA THR A 9 -18.10 1.46 -7.82
C THR A 9 -18.51 0.00 -8.02
N ALA A 10 -18.00 -0.67 -9.07
CA ALA A 10 -18.33 -2.07 -9.39
C ALA A 10 -17.93 -3.08 -8.31
N TRP A 11 -16.97 -2.75 -7.44
CA TRP A 11 -16.48 -3.63 -6.37
C TRP A 11 -16.78 -3.11 -4.96
N MET A 12 -17.48 -1.99 -4.85
CA MET A 12 -17.96 -1.51 -3.56
C MET A 12 -19.17 -2.35 -3.18
N ASP A 13 -18.88 -3.41 -2.43
CA ASP A 13 -19.87 -4.36 -1.92
C ASP A 13 -20.59 -3.75 -0.69
N ASP A 14 -21.13 -4.58 0.20
CA ASP A 14 -21.90 -4.14 1.37
C ASP A 14 -21.06 -3.32 2.38
N ILE A 15 -19.73 -3.52 2.42
CA ILE A 15 -18.84 -2.84 3.37
C ILE A 15 -17.59 -2.31 2.66
N VAL A 16 -17.28 -1.03 2.90
CA VAL A 16 -16.08 -0.35 2.41
C VAL A 16 -15.32 0.27 3.59
N VAL A 17 -14.04 -0.07 3.72
CA VAL A 17 -13.11 0.50 4.69
C VAL A 17 -12.06 1.32 3.95
N ILE A 18 -12.03 2.62 4.21
CA ILE A 18 -11.07 3.56 3.63
C ILE A 18 -10.00 3.86 4.67
N ILE A 19 -8.79 3.36 4.46
CA ILE A 19 -7.65 3.54 5.35
C ILE A 19 -6.88 4.80 4.95
N ALA A 20 -6.50 5.61 5.93
CA ALA A 20 -5.98 6.97 5.72
C ALA A 20 -6.94 7.80 4.85
N ALA A 21 -8.21 7.83 5.27
CA ALA A 21 -9.30 8.38 4.46
C ALA A 21 -9.13 9.86 4.10
N GLY A 22 -8.37 10.62 4.88
CA GLY A 22 -8.17 12.06 4.74
C GLY A 22 -9.49 12.77 4.47
N TYR A 23 -9.50 13.59 3.43
CA TYR A 23 -10.71 14.29 2.98
C TYR A 23 -11.45 13.56 1.85
N CYS A 24 -11.33 12.22 1.77
CA CYS A 24 -12.10 11.42 0.83
C CYS A 24 -13.60 11.68 1.02
N THR A 25 -14.32 11.88 -0.08
CA THR A 25 -15.76 12.21 -0.06
C THR A 25 -16.64 11.10 -0.64
N ARG A 26 -16.08 9.90 -0.89
CA ARG A 26 -16.79 8.79 -1.54
C ARG A 26 -18.09 8.43 -0.81
N ALA A 27 -18.05 8.34 0.52
CA ALA A 27 -19.21 8.04 1.35
C ALA A 27 -20.38 9.04 1.18
N TYR A 28 -20.10 10.30 0.83
CA TYR A 28 -21.14 11.33 0.69
C TYR A 28 -21.71 11.45 -0.71
N ARG A 29 -20.98 11.00 -1.73
CA ARG A 29 -21.34 11.25 -3.13
C ARG A 29 -21.63 10.00 -3.95
N LEU A 30 -21.14 8.84 -3.54
CA LEU A 30 -21.46 7.58 -4.19
C LEU A 30 -22.77 7.03 -3.61
N LYS A 31 -23.77 6.86 -4.48
CA LYS A 31 -25.08 6.33 -4.10
C LYS A 31 -25.09 4.81 -4.23
N LEU A 32 -24.47 4.12 -3.28
CA LEU A 32 -24.27 2.67 -3.33
C LEU A 32 -25.30 1.88 -2.51
N GLY A 33 -26.53 2.40 -2.42
CA GLY A 33 -27.60 1.75 -1.65
C GLY A 33 -27.24 1.64 -0.17
N ASN A 34 -27.16 0.40 0.33
CA ASN A 34 -26.95 0.09 1.75
C ASN A 34 -25.48 -0.15 2.13
N THR A 35 -24.52 0.20 1.27
CA THR A 35 -23.09 0.07 1.59
C THR A 35 -22.72 0.85 2.85
N ALA A 36 -22.14 0.16 3.83
CA ALA A 36 -21.57 0.75 5.02
C ALA A 36 -20.14 1.24 4.74
N PHE A 37 -19.88 2.52 5.04
CA PHE A 37 -18.56 3.12 4.92
C PHE A 37 -17.91 3.29 6.28
N PHE A 38 -16.67 2.86 6.39
CA PHE A 38 -15.78 3.10 7.52
C PHE A 38 -14.60 3.93 7.03
N GLU A 39 -14.37 5.08 7.64
CA GLU A 39 -13.23 5.95 7.33
C GLU A 39 -12.25 5.93 8.48
N VAL A 40 -11.08 5.32 8.28
CA VAL A 40 -10.02 5.18 9.27
C VAL A 40 -8.98 6.26 9.03
N ASP A 41 -8.72 7.08 10.05
CA ASP A 41 -7.67 8.09 10.01
C ASP A 41 -7.29 8.52 11.43
N LEU A 42 -6.20 9.29 11.54
CA LEU A 42 -5.77 9.93 12.77
C LEU A 42 -6.92 10.73 13.40
N PRO A 43 -7.03 10.76 14.74
CA PRO A 43 -8.10 11.46 15.42
C PRO A 43 -8.24 12.93 15.00
N GLN A 44 -7.13 13.65 14.88
CA GLN A 44 -7.12 15.08 14.53
C GLN A 44 -7.59 15.32 13.08
N VAL A 45 -7.28 14.40 12.17
CA VAL A 45 -7.74 14.46 10.77
C VAL A 45 -9.24 14.19 10.70
N SER A 46 -9.70 13.17 11.42
CA SER A 46 -11.12 12.82 11.51
C SER A 46 -11.95 13.96 12.11
N GLU A 47 -11.52 14.54 13.24
CA GLU A 47 -12.18 15.68 13.89
C GLU A 47 -12.31 16.89 12.94
N LYS A 48 -11.21 17.24 12.26
CA LYS A 48 -11.20 18.35 11.31
C LYS A 48 -12.12 18.08 10.11
N LYS A 49 -12.12 16.86 9.57
CA LYS A 49 -13.03 16.47 8.50
C LYS A 49 -14.49 16.56 8.93
N ILE A 50 -14.83 16.03 10.11
CA ILE A 50 -16.19 16.07 10.66
C ILE A 50 -16.67 17.51 10.78
N ALA A 51 -15.86 18.42 11.32
CA ALA A 51 -16.19 19.83 11.44
C ALA A 51 -16.46 20.49 10.07
N LEU A 52 -15.62 20.22 9.07
CA LEU A 52 -15.81 20.75 7.71
C LEU A 52 -17.06 20.19 7.04
N VAL A 53 -17.28 18.87 7.18
CA VAL A 53 -18.44 18.17 6.62
C VAL A 53 -19.74 18.68 7.25
N ASP A 54 -19.79 18.85 8.57
CA ASP A 54 -20.96 19.39 9.26
C ASP A 54 -21.21 20.86 8.91
N ALA A 55 -20.18 21.64 8.59
CA ALA A 55 -20.33 23.02 8.12
C ALA A 55 -20.83 23.12 6.66
N VAL A 56 -20.34 22.26 5.77
CA VAL A 56 -20.61 22.36 4.31
C VAL A 56 -21.83 21.56 3.87
N ILE A 57 -22.08 20.39 4.47
CA ILE A 57 -23.19 19.49 4.15
C ILE A 57 -23.97 19.10 5.43
N PRO A 58 -24.64 20.05 6.10
CA PRO A 58 -25.26 19.83 7.43
C PRO A 58 -26.42 18.83 7.43
N ASP A 59 -27.06 18.60 6.27
CA ASP A 59 -28.19 17.67 6.14
C ASP A 59 -27.72 16.21 6.18
N LYS A 60 -27.71 15.63 7.38
CA LYS A 60 -27.30 14.23 7.63
C LYS A 60 -28.31 13.21 7.09
N ALA A 61 -29.56 13.60 6.85
CA ALA A 61 -30.55 12.70 6.26
C ALA A 61 -30.33 12.54 4.75
N LYS A 62 -29.98 13.64 4.08
CA LYS A 62 -29.63 13.62 2.66
C LYS A 62 -28.22 13.08 2.39
N TYR A 63 -27.29 13.31 3.31
CA TYR A 63 -25.90 12.86 3.22
C TYR A 63 -25.50 12.09 4.48
N PRO A 64 -25.88 10.79 4.57
CA PRO A 64 -25.46 9.91 5.66
C PRO A 64 -23.95 9.97 5.88
N ARG A 65 -23.53 9.91 7.14
CA ARG A 65 -22.11 9.95 7.51
C ARG A 65 -21.54 8.53 7.47
N PRO A 66 -20.27 8.37 7.03
CA PRO A 66 -19.55 7.12 7.29
C PRO A 66 -19.32 6.96 8.80
N ALA A 67 -19.05 5.73 9.21
CA ALA A 67 -18.47 5.47 10.53
C ALA A 67 -17.03 6.02 10.55
N TYR A 68 -16.84 7.16 11.20
CA TYR A 68 -15.48 7.69 11.43
C TYR A 68 -14.78 6.85 12.49
N VAL A 69 -13.67 6.22 12.09
CA VAL A 69 -12.79 5.40 12.91
C VAL A 69 -11.54 6.23 13.20
N ALA A 70 -11.65 7.11 14.19
CA ALA A 70 -10.56 7.97 14.66
C ALA A 70 -9.53 7.14 15.44
N ALA A 71 -8.47 6.68 14.76
CA ALA A 71 -7.44 5.84 15.34
C ALA A 71 -6.09 6.06 14.64
N ASP A 72 -5.03 6.06 15.45
CA ASP A 72 -3.66 5.96 14.93
C ASP A 72 -3.27 4.48 14.86
N LEU A 73 -3.14 3.96 13.64
CA LEU A 73 -2.83 2.55 13.39
C LEU A 73 -1.40 2.14 13.80
N ALA A 74 -0.54 3.10 14.16
CA ALA A 74 0.76 2.81 14.76
C ALA A 74 0.63 2.33 16.22
N VAL A 75 -0.43 2.71 16.92
CA VAL A 75 -0.65 2.40 18.35
C VAL A 75 -1.89 1.56 18.59
N THR A 76 -2.93 1.72 17.79
CA THR A 76 -4.21 1.00 17.92
C THR A 76 -4.38 0.02 16.77
N PRO A 77 -4.46 -1.30 17.03
CA PRO A 77 -4.70 -2.28 15.98
C PRO A 77 -5.98 -2.00 15.19
N LEU A 78 -5.91 -2.16 13.87
CA LEU A 78 -7.02 -1.89 12.94
C LEU A 78 -8.31 -2.65 13.33
N LYS A 79 -8.16 -3.91 13.76
CA LYS A 79 -9.29 -4.74 14.22
C LYS A 79 -10.00 -4.10 15.42
N GLU A 80 -9.25 -3.65 16.41
CA GLU A 80 -9.82 -3.02 17.61
C GLU A 80 -10.56 -1.73 17.25
N ALA A 81 -9.92 -0.88 16.44
CA ALA A 81 -10.49 0.38 16.00
C ALA A 81 -11.82 0.18 15.23
N LEU A 82 -11.89 -0.81 14.34
CA LEU A 82 -13.09 -1.13 13.57
C LEU A 82 -14.18 -1.80 14.40
N THR A 83 -13.83 -2.74 15.30
CA THR A 83 -14.82 -3.39 16.18
C THR A 83 -15.52 -2.38 17.09
N ALA A 84 -14.84 -1.32 17.53
CA ALA A 84 -15.45 -0.22 18.28
C ALA A 84 -16.53 0.56 17.49
N LYS A 85 -16.67 0.30 16.18
CA LYS A 85 -17.65 0.91 15.28
C LYS A 85 -18.62 -0.12 14.68
N GLU A 86 -18.77 -1.27 15.33
CA GLU A 86 -19.70 -2.34 14.91
C GLU A 86 -19.35 -2.94 13.54
N PHE A 87 -18.08 -2.91 13.14
CA PHE A 87 -17.60 -3.59 11.95
C PHE A 87 -17.73 -5.12 12.09
N ASP A 88 -18.34 -5.75 11.07
CA ASP A 88 -18.53 -7.20 10.99
C ASP A 88 -17.45 -7.86 10.11
N ALA A 89 -16.41 -8.37 10.76
CA ALA A 89 -15.29 -9.04 10.10
C ALA A 89 -15.64 -10.38 9.42
N SER A 90 -16.87 -10.89 9.59
CA SER A 90 -17.32 -12.10 8.88
C SER A 90 -17.75 -11.83 7.45
N LYS A 91 -17.98 -10.56 7.09
CA LYS A 91 -18.46 -10.16 5.77
C LYS A 91 -17.32 -9.75 4.84
N PRO A 92 -17.39 -10.12 3.54
CA PRO A 92 -16.48 -9.59 2.53
C PRO A 92 -16.47 -8.06 2.55
N THR A 93 -15.27 -7.49 2.63
CA THR A 93 -15.05 -6.05 2.75
C THR A 93 -14.13 -5.57 1.65
N LEU A 94 -14.43 -4.41 1.07
CA LEU A 94 -13.49 -3.69 0.22
C LEU A 94 -12.64 -2.74 1.07
N PHE A 95 -11.34 -2.99 1.13
CA PHE A 95 -10.35 -2.10 1.74
C PHE A 95 -9.71 -1.21 0.67
N THR A 96 -9.49 0.07 0.99
CA THR A 96 -8.73 0.97 0.13
C THR A 96 -7.61 1.65 0.93
N CYS A 97 -6.37 1.57 0.45
CA CYS A 97 -5.25 2.36 0.97
C CYS A 97 -4.70 3.20 -0.19
N GLU A 98 -5.03 4.47 -0.22
CA GLU A 98 -4.66 5.38 -1.32
C GLU A 98 -3.81 6.54 -0.80
N GLY A 99 -2.76 6.87 -1.52
CA GLY A 99 -1.91 8.04 -1.26
C GLY A 99 -1.18 7.99 0.07
N ILE A 100 -1.05 6.81 0.69
CA ILE A 100 -0.45 6.66 2.02
C ILE A 100 0.75 5.72 2.05
N LEU A 101 0.75 4.62 1.28
CA LEU A 101 1.75 3.56 1.44
C LEU A 101 3.18 4.09 1.25
N CYS A 102 3.39 4.90 0.21
CA CYS A 102 4.70 5.47 -0.09
C CYS A 102 5.26 6.40 0.99
N TYR A 103 4.43 6.91 1.91
CA TYR A 103 4.87 7.75 3.03
C TYR A 103 5.17 6.96 4.31
N LEU A 104 4.87 5.66 4.33
CA LEU A 104 5.13 4.79 5.47
C LEU A 104 6.48 4.09 5.29
N PRO A 105 7.25 3.89 6.38
CA PRO A 105 8.35 2.93 6.38
C PRO A 105 7.88 1.54 5.95
N GLN A 106 8.76 0.75 5.33
CA GLN A 106 8.40 -0.57 4.80
C GLN A 106 7.79 -1.49 5.87
N GLU A 107 8.30 -1.43 7.11
CA GLU A 107 7.81 -2.23 8.23
C GLU A 107 6.37 -1.85 8.63
N ALA A 108 6.03 -0.56 8.52
CA ALA A 108 4.67 -0.08 8.77
C ALA A 108 3.69 -0.50 7.66
N VAL A 109 4.15 -0.52 6.41
CA VAL A 109 3.41 -1.11 5.28
C VAL A 109 3.15 -2.59 5.53
N ASP A 110 4.18 -3.36 5.86
CA ASP A 110 4.07 -4.80 6.13
C ASP A 110 3.09 -5.07 7.29
N GLY A 111 3.18 -4.27 8.36
CA GLY A 111 2.27 -4.30 9.50
C GLY A 111 0.82 -4.00 9.11
N LEU A 112 0.59 -2.98 8.27
CA LEU A 112 -0.74 -2.62 7.79
C LEU A 112 -1.34 -3.74 6.92
N ILE A 113 -0.59 -4.24 5.94
CA ILE A 113 -1.07 -5.32 5.05
C ILE A 113 -1.40 -6.59 5.84
N ARG A 114 -0.60 -6.92 6.85
CA ARG A 114 -0.90 -8.03 7.77
C ARG A 114 -2.18 -7.79 8.56
N GLN A 115 -2.36 -6.62 9.16
CA GLN A 115 -3.58 -6.29 9.93
C GLN A 115 -4.84 -6.35 9.06
N VAL A 116 -4.78 -5.82 7.83
CA VAL A 116 -5.92 -5.90 6.90
C VAL A 116 -6.19 -7.36 6.51
N SER A 117 -5.13 -8.14 6.24
CA SER A 117 -5.25 -9.57 5.93
C SER A 117 -5.91 -10.39 7.05
N GLU A 118 -5.54 -10.13 8.31
CA GLU A 118 -6.10 -10.81 9.49
C GLU A 118 -7.58 -10.48 9.72
N LEU A 119 -8.02 -9.30 9.27
CA LEU A 119 -9.39 -8.83 9.41
C LEU A 119 -10.30 -9.25 8.24
N ALA A 120 -9.73 -9.41 7.05
CA ALA A 120 -10.45 -9.66 5.81
C ALA A 120 -11.06 -11.07 5.75
N ALA A 121 -12.39 -11.15 5.66
CA ALA A 121 -13.09 -12.38 5.30
C ALA A 121 -12.71 -12.86 3.88
N PRO A 122 -12.81 -14.16 3.56
CA PRO A 122 -12.64 -14.65 2.19
C PRO A 122 -13.51 -13.89 1.19
N GLY A 123 -12.96 -13.59 0.01
CA GLY A 123 -13.64 -12.76 -0.99
C GLY A 123 -13.56 -11.25 -0.77
N SER A 124 -13.07 -10.79 0.39
CA SER A 124 -12.70 -9.39 0.60
C SER A 124 -11.67 -8.94 -0.44
N ARG A 125 -11.60 -7.64 -0.71
CA ARG A 125 -10.67 -7.07 -1.69
C ARG A 125 -9.89 -5.93 -1.08
N ILE A 126 -8.68 -5.70 -1.57
CA ILE A 126 -7.87 -4.53 -1.22
C ILE A 126 -7.40 -3.82 -2.49
N CYS A 127 -7.59 -2.51 -2.49
CA CYS A 127 -7.22 -1.58 -3.55
C CYS A 127 -6.10 -0.66 -3.06
N MET A 128 -5.00 -0.57 -3.80
CA MET A 128 -3.86 0.27 -3.41
C MET A 128 -3.24 0.97 -4.60
N ASP A 129 -2.77 2.20 -4.39
CA ASP A 129 -1.78 2.81 -5.25
C ASP A 129 -0.35 2.49 -4.76
N MET A 130 0.56 2.35 -5.71
CA MET A 130 1.92 1.92 -5.46
C MET A 130 2.86 2.71 -6.37
N ILE A 131 3.93 3.23 -5.79
CA ILE A 131 5.02 3.80 -6.59
C ILE A 131 5.96 2.67 -6.99
N ASP A 132 6.31 2.61 -8.28
CA ASP A 132 7.29 1.65 -8.78
C ASP A 132 8.65 1.94 -8.13
N ARG A 133 9.25 0.91 -7.53
CA ARG A 133 10.58 0.93 -6.94
C ARG A 133 11.63 1.47 -7.90
N ALA A 134 11.49 1.25 -9.20
CA ALA A 134 12.40 1.76 -10.21
C ALA A 134 12.54 3.31 -10.19
N TYR A 135 11.50 4.03 -9.76
CA TYR A 135 11.56 5.48 -9.59
C TYR A 135 12.33 5.90 -8.33
N LEU A 136 12.12 5.21 -7.20
CA LEU A 136 12.81 5.50 -5.94
C LEU A 136 14.29 5.12 -6.01
N ASP A 137 14.61 3.98 -6.62
CA ASP A 137 15.99 3.50 -6.83
C ASP A 137 16.73 4.33 -7.90
N GLY A 138 16.02 5.18 -8.65
CA GLY A 138 16.59 6.01 -9.70
C GLY A 138 17.00 5.26 -10.97
N THR A 139 16.59 3.99 -11.11
CA THR A 139 16.83 3.18 -12.31
C THR A 139 15.98 3.64 -13.49
N VAL A 140 14.80 4.22 -13.22
CA VAL A 140 13.99 4.97 -14.20
C VAL A 140 14.07 6.46 -13.91
N LYS A 141 14.49 7.24 -14.91
CA LYS A 141 14.59 8.70 -14.80
C LYS A 141 13.28 9.36 -15.24
N ASN A 142 12.63 10.06 -14.31
CA ASN A 142 11.45 10.87 -14.61
C ASN A 142 11.55 12.23 -13.92
N ARG A 143 11.61 13.31 -14.72
CA ARG A 143 11.74 14.67 -14.20
C ARG A 143 10.57 15.08 -13.30
N GLY A 144 9.34 14.67 -13.63
CA GLY A 144 8.16 14.96 -12.82
C GLY A 144 8.26 14.31 -11.44
N PHE A 145 8.62 13.02 -11.40
CA PHE A 145 8.85 12.29 -10.15
C PHE A 145 10.00 12.92 -9.35
N SER A 146 11.16 13.18 -9.96
CA SER A 146 12.31 13.76 -9.25
C SER A 146 12.01 15.15 -8.67
N CYS A 147 11.31 16.01 -9.41
CA CYS A 147 10.89 17.32 -8.90
C CYS A 147 9.85 17.19 -7.79
N GLY A 148 8.86 16.31 -7.95
CA GLY A 148 7.81 16.06 -6.96
C GLY A 148 8.38 15.50 -5.65
N SER A 149 9.20 14.46 -5.74
CA SER A 149 9.85 13.82 -4.58
C SER A 149 10.69 14.82 -3.78
N LYS A 150 11.52 15.65 -4.43
CA LYS A 150 12.26 16.72 -3.75
C LYS A 150 11.37 17.77 -3.08
N ALA A 151 10.24 18.11 -3.71
CA ALA A 151 9.29 19.06 -3.14
C ALA A 151 8.58 18.49 -1.90
N LEU A 152 8.27 17.18 -1.90
CA LEU A 152 7.72 16.47 -0.76
C LEU A 152 8.75 16.35 0.37
N GLU A 153 9.98 15.98 0.06
CA GLU A 153 11.09 15.93 1.02
C GLU A 153 11.33 17.29 1.69
N ALA A 154 11.33 18.39 0.92
CA ALA A 154 11.46 19.75 1.44
C ALA A 154 10.30 20.17 2.37
N ARG A 155 9.16 19.50 2.31
CA ARG A 155 8.01 19.69 3.22
C ARG A 155 8.04 18.75 4.43
N GLY A 156 9.03 17.86 4.52
CA GLY A 156 9.11 16.84 5.56
C GLY A 156 8.27 15.60 5.28
N GLU A 157 7.89 15.37 4.02
CA GLU A 157 7.04 14.24 3.58
C GLU A 157 7.81 13.31 2.60
N PRO A 158 8.99 12.79 2.96
CA PRO A 158 9.75 11.95 2.04
C PRO A 158 8.99 10.67 1.67
N LEU A 159 9.23 10.18 0.46
CA LEU A 159 8.75 8.85 0.04
C LEU A 159 9.68 7.79 0.66
N LEU A 160 9.12 6.94 1.51
CA LEU A 160 9.84 5.97 2.35
C LEU A 160 9.74 4.52 1.85
N SER A 161 8.70 4.19 1.07
CA SER A 161 8.49 2.82 0.57
C SER A 161 8.02 2.79 -0.88
N SER A 162 8.21 1.62 -1.51
CA SER A 162 7.84 1.36 -2.90
C SER A 162 7.74 -0.13 -3.17
N PHE A 163 7.14 -0.48 -4.31
CA PHE A 163 6.90 -1.87 -4.70
C PHE A 163 7.56 -2.19 -6.05
N GLU A 164 7.97 -3.44 -6.24
CA GLU A 164 8.21 -3.97 -7.58
C GLU A 164 6.85 -4.11 -8.27
N THR A 165 6.45 -3.11 -9.07
CA THR A 165 5.11 -3.06 -9.70
C THR A 165 5.03 -3.89 -10.99
N THR A 166 5.59 -5.09 -10.93
CA THR A 166 5.36 -6.18 -11.90
C THR A 166 4.31 -7.13 -11.35
N THR A 167 3.63 -7.89 -12.21
CA THR A 167 2.64 -8.90 -11.77
C THR A 167 3.29 -9.89 -10.80
N GLU A 168 4.52 -10.32 -11.08
CA GLU A 168 5.30 -11.24 -10.28
C GLU A 168 5.75 -10.60 -8.96
N GLY A 169 6.22 -9.35 -8.98
CA GLY A 169 6.67 -8.62 -7.79
C GLY A 169 5.55 -8.38 -6.79
N VAL A 170 4.42 -7.86 -7.27
CA VAL A 170 3.21 -7.67 -6.46
C VAL A 170 2.70 -9.01 -5.93
N SER A 171 2.60 -10.04 -6.79
CA SER A 171 2.16 -11.37 -6.33
C SER A 171 3.10 -11.97 -5.29
N ARG A 172 4.42 -11.83 -5.46
CA ARG A 172 5.44 -12.34 -4.52
C ARG A 172 5.28 -11.69 -3.14
N TYR A 173 5.06 -10.38 -3.09
CA TYR A 173 4.91 -9.66 -1.83
C TYR A 173 3.57 -9.96 -1.13
N PHE A 174 2.47 -10.00 -1.86
CA PHE A 174 1.13 -10.09 -1.27
C PHE A 174 0.63 -11.52 -1.01
N LYS A 175 1.13 -12.52 -1.75
CA LYS A 175 0.70 -13.93 -1.60
C LYS A 175 0.95 -14.53 -0.20
N PRO A 176 2.07 -14.25 0.49
CA PRO A 176 2.28 -14.69 1.88
C PRO A 176 1.21 -14.18 2.87
N HIS A 177 0.59 -13.04 2.57
CA HIS A 177 -0.52 -12.47 3.32
C HIS A 177 -1.89 -13.01 2.85
N GLY A 178 -1.92 -14.02 1.98
CA GLY A 178 -3.14 -14.65 1.49
C GLY A 178 -3.93 -13.79 0.50
N TRP A 179 -3.29 -12.81 -0.13
CA TRP A 179 -3.88 -11.99 -1.19
C TRP A 179 -3.50 -12.53 -2.56
N GLN A 180 -4.48 -12.57 -3.46
CA GLN A 180 -4.29 -12.90 -4.87
C GLN A 180 -4.47 -11.65 -5.71
N LEU A 181 -3.49 -11.34 -6.56
CA LEU A 181 -3.57 -10.24 -7.51
C LEU A 181 -4.66 -10.53 -8.55
N LEU A 182 -5.61 -9.62 -8.70
CA LEU A 182 -6.64 -9.67 -9.74
C LEU A 182 -6.32 -8.72 -10.90
N GLU A 183 -5.83 -7.53 -10.57
CA GLU A 183 -5.55 -6.50 -11.55
C GLU A 183 -4.35 -5.67 -11.08
N LEU A 184 -3.43 -5.41 -11.99
CA LEU A 184 -2.33 -4.47 -11.84
C LEU A 184 -2.35 -3.58 -13.07
N LEU A 185 -2.51 -2.26 -12.89
CA LEU A 185 -2.56 -1.32 -14.00
C LEU A 185 -1.54 -0.21 -13.79
N GLY A 186 -0.81 0.10 -14.86
CA GLY A 186 0.01 1.29 -14.96
C GLY A 186 -0.77 2.50 -15.51
N PRO A 187 -0.19 3.70 -15.45
CA PRO A 187 -0.82 4.97 -15.86
C PRO A 187 -1.50 4.96 -17.22
N GLN A 188 -0.86 4.38 -18.24
CA GLN A 188 -1.42 4.33 -19.59
C GLN A 188 -2.66 3.44 -19.66
N GLU A 189 -2.60 2.27 -19.03
CA GLU A 189 -3.71 1.30 -18.99
C GLU A 189 -4.89 1.87 -18.20
N MET A 190 -4.60 2.57 -17.11
CA MET A 190 -5.59 3.28 -16.29
C MET A 190 -6.28 4.38 -17.09
N ALA A 191 -5.51 5.19 -17.82
CA ALA A 191 -6.07 6.23 -18.70
C ALA A 191 -6.93 5.62 -19.81
N GLN A 192 -6.47 4.55 -20.45
CA GLN A 192 -7.23 3.87 -21.49
C GLN A 192 -8.53 3.26 -20.96
N LYS A 193 -8.48 2.62 -19.78
CA LYS A 193 -9.62 1.91 -19.19
C LYS A 193 -10.69 2.86 -18.65
N TRP A 194 -10.30 3.94 -17.96
CA TRP A 194 -11.25 4.78 -17.22
C TRP A 194 -11.40 6.20 -17.75
N MET A 195 -10.46 6.66 -18.56
CA MET A 195 -10.51 7.97 -19.19
C MET A 195 -10.37 7.87 -20.72
N PRO A 196 -11.14 6.99 -21.40
CA PRO A 196 -10.96 6.74 -22.85
C PRO A 196 -11.23 7.98 -23.71
N HIS A 197 -11.90 8.99 -23.14
CA HIS A 197 -12.15 10.28 -23.78
C HIS A 197 -10.94 11.23 -23.75
N LEU A 198 -9.90 10.93 -22.95
CA LEU A 198 -8.66 11.68 -22.89
C LEU A 198 -7.59 10.99 -23.73
N LYS A 199 -6.83 11.78 -24.51
CA LYS A 199 -5.68 11.26 -25.26
C LYS A 199 -4.45 11.24 -24.37
N TRP A 200 -3.71 10.13 -24.41
CA TRP A 200 -2.41 10.05 -23.75
C TRP A 200 -1.43 11.06 -24.39
N SER A 201 -0.61 11.69 -23.55
CA SER A 201 0.47 12.58 -23.98
C SER A 201 1.69 12.37 -23.10
N GLU A 202 2.83 12.06 -23.71
CA GLU A 202 4.11 11.93 -23.00
C GLU A 202 4.56 13.24 -22.33
N ARG A 203 4.15 14.39 -22.90
CA ARG A 203 4.55 15.71 -22.38
C ARG A 203 3.60 16.24 -21.30
N ARG A 204 2.31 15.92 -21.43
CA ARG A 204 1.24 16.37 -20.53
C ARG A 204 0.27 15.21 -20.28
N PRO A 205 0.71 14.19 -19.54
CA PRO A 205 -0.11 13.02 -19.31
C PRO A 205 -1.38 13.43 -18.53
N PRO A 206 -2.52 12.76 -18.77
CA PRO A 206 -3.78 13.08 -18.10
C PRO A 206 -3.76 12.71 -16.61
N MET A 207 -2.73 11.99 -16.16
CA MET A 207 -2.54 11.54 -14.78
C MET A 207 -1.06 11.39 -14.44
N LEU A 208 -0.75 11.13 -13.17
CA LEU A 208 0.61 10.85 -12.71
C LEU A 208 1.13 9.55 -13.36
N VAL A 209 2.41 9.56 -13.75
CA VAL A 209 3.01 8.51 -14.60
C VAL A 209 3.86 7.50 -13.84
N PHE A 210 3.88 7.59 -12.52
CA PHE A 210 4.72 6.75 -11.65
C PHE A 210 3.92 5.97 -10.61
N GLU A 211 2.59 6.11 -10.61
CA GLU A 211 1.68 5.39 -9.72
C GLU A 211 1.03 4.24 -10.49
N HIS A 212 1.22 3.04 -9.98
CA HIS A 212 0.48 1.85 -10.38
C HIS A 212 -0.64 1.59 -9.39
N TYR A 213 -1.53 0.72 -9.80
CA TYR A 213 -2.60 0.25 -8.95
C TYR A 213 -2.74 -1.23 -8.94
N SER A 214 -3.03 -1.75 -7.75
CA SER A 214 -3.42 -3.12 -7.58
C SER A 214 -4.83 -3.25 -7.03
N LEU A 215 -5.54 -4.23 -7.57
CA LEU A 215 -6.68 -4.86 -6.94
C LEU A 215 -6.28 -6.28 -6.57
N LEU A 216 -6.37 -6.61 -5.28
CA LEU A 216 -6.16 -7.96 -4.81
C LEU A 216 -7.41 -8.48 -4.11
N GLN A 217 -7.60 -9.79 -4.12
CA GLN A 217 -8.69 -10.47 -3.44
C GLN A 217 -8.13 -11.43 -2.39
N LYS A 218 -8.80 -11.48 -1.24
CA LYS A 218 -8.49 -12.41 -0.17
C LYS A 218 -8.87 -13.81 -0.62
N GLY A 219 -7.88 -14.70 -0.59
CA GLY A 219 -8.10 -16.13 -0.82
C GLY A 219 -8.77 -16.80 0.38
N VAL A 220 -8.51 -18.09 0.55
CA VAL A 220 -8.92 -18.89 1.72
C VAL A 220 -8.29 -18.30 3.00
N PRO A 221 -8.93 -18.36 4.20
CA PRO A 221 -8.48 -17.62 5.40
C PRO A 221 -7.02 -17.82 5.78
N TYR A 222 -6.42 -16.80 6.41
CA TYR A 222 -5.10 -16.86 7.05
C TYR A 222 -5.26 -17.16 8.55
N PRO A 223 -4.37 -17.96 9.19
CA PRO A 223 -3.21 -18.63 8.60
C PRO A 223 -3.63 -19.74 7.63
N LEU A 224 -2.79 -19.99 6.62
CA LEU A 224 -2.98 -21.12 5.73
C LEU A 224 -3.19 -22.39 6.59
N PRO A 225 -4.11 -23.30 6.22
CA PRO A 225 -4.21 -24.57 6.91
C PRO A 225 -2.81 -25.18 6.95
N ALA A 226 -2.39 -25.64 8.14
CA ALA A 226 -1.14 -26.36 8.29
C ALA A 226 -1.13 -27.43 7.20
N VAL A 227 -0.09 -27.42 6.36
CA VAL A 227 0.15 -28.50 5.43
C VAL A 227 0.30 -29.72 6.32
N ASN A 228 -0.72 -30.59 6.38
CA ASN A 228 -0.55 -31.87 7.02
C ASN A 228 0.63 -32.50 6.30
N ALA A 229 1.75 -32.65 7.01
CA ALA A 229 2.84 -33.48 6.55
C ALA A 229 2.24 -34.87 6.44
N GLU A 230 1.75 -35.23 5.25
CA GLU A 230 1.58 -36.63 4.90
C GLU A 230 2.95 -37.24 5.08
N SER A 231 3.07 -38.04 6.15
CA SER A 231 4.23 -38.88 6.38
C SER A 231 4.56 -39.61 5.09
N PRO A 232 5.81 -39.54 4.59
CA PRO A 232 6.17 -40.29 3.41
C PRO A 232 5.96 -41.79 3.70
N PRO A 233 5.60 -42.60 2.70
CA PRO A 233 5.40 -44.03 2.89
C PRO A 233 6.70 -44.64 3.42
N SER A 234 6.56 -45.47 4.45
CA SER A 234 7.64 -46.25 5.06
C SER A 234 8.37 -47.07 3.99
N ALA A 235 9.61 -46.66 3.68
CA ALA A 235 10.50 -47.40 2.81
C ALA A 235 11.26 -48.46 3.62
N GLU A 236 10.93 -49.73 3.37
CA GLU A 236 11.80 -50.86 3.66
C GLU A 236 13.13 -50.72 2.90
N SER A 237 14.22 -50.85 3.67
CA SER A 237 15.55 -51.37 3.32
C SER A 237 16.24 -50.98 1.99
N ALA A 238 17.33 -50.18 2.07
CA ALA A 238 18.69 -50.47 1.54
C ALA A 238 19.66 -49.28 1.84
N PRO A 239 20.99 -49.39 1.61
CA PRO A 239 22.05 -49.47 2.61
C PRO A 239 22.73 -48.13 2.96
N ALA A 240 23.50 -48.14 4.05
CA ALA A 240 24.22 -47.00 4.59
C ALA A 240 25.24 -46.39 3.62
N VAL A 241 25.14 -45.07 3.41
CA VAL A 241 26.14 -44.24 2.73
C VAL A 241 26.88 -43.42 3.78
N GLN A 242 28.21 -43.50 3.74
CA GLN A 242 29.15 -42.85 4.67
C GLN A 242 29.08 -41.32 4.60
N GLN A 243 29.18 -40.66 5.76
CA GLN A 243 29.30 -39.20 5.86
C GLN A 243 30.66 -38.72 5.32
N PRO A 244 30.70 -37.62 4.53
CA PRO A 244 31.94 -36.90 4.25
C PRO A 244 32.37 -36.04 5.45
N PRO A 245 33.68 -35.75 5.60
CA PRO A 245 34.22 -35.02 6.75
C PRO A 245 33.88 -33.52 6.72
N ALA A 246 33.87 -32.91 7.91
CA ALA A 246 33.54 -31.50 8.15
C ALA A 246 34.59 -30.54 7.55
N PRO A 247 34.18 -29.34 7.09
CA PRO A 247 35.10 -28.35 6.53
C PRO A 247 35.90 -27.61 7.61
N GLU A 248 37.16 -27.37 7.26
CA GLU A 248 38.22 -26.71 8.01
C GLU A 248 37.99 -25.18 8.13
N GLN A 249 38.28 -24.63 9.31
CA GLN A 249 38.15 -23.20 9.61
C GLN A 249 39.28 -22.39 8.94
N ALA A 250 38.93 -21.50 8.00
CA ALA A 250 39.86 -20.53 7.42
C ALA A 250 39.78 -19.18 8.15
N ALA A 251 40.96 -18.64 8.48
CA ALA A 251 41.20 -17.47 9.31
C ALA A 251 40.77 -16.13 8.66
N ALA A 252 40.45 -15.17 9.53
CA ALA A 252 40.05 -13.80 9.18
C ALA A 252 41.22 -12.96 8.59
N PRO A 253 40.96 -12.07 7.62
CA PRO A 253 41.96 -11.11 7.14
C PRO A 253 42.08 -9.90 8.08
N ALA A 254 43.32 -9.41 8.21
CA ALA A 254 43.74 -8.24 8.98
C ALA A 254 43.34 -6.90 8.31
N PRO A 255 43.26 -5.79 9.07
CA PRO A 255 42.70 -4.52 8.60
C PRO A 255 43.63 -3.75 7.66
N GLN A 256 43.07 -3.13 6.61
CA GLN A 256 43.78 -2.21 5.72
C GLN A 256 43.66 -0.75 6.19
N GLU A 257 44.80 -0.06 6.16
CA GLU A 257 45.01 1.34 6.55
C GLU A 257 44.27 2.35 5.68
N ALA A 258 43.85 3.45 6.32
CA ALA A 258 43.19 4.59 5.72
C ALA A 258 44.18 5.48 4.92
N ALA A 259 43.75 5.93 3.74
CA ALA A 259 44.41 6.98 2.95
C ALA A 259 43.68 8.33 3.09
N PRO A 260 44.37 9.47 2.96
CA PRO A 260 43.94 10.75 3.53
C PRO A 260 42.87 11.51 2.73
N VAL A 261 42.11 12.31 3.48
CA VAL A 261 41.04 13.22 3.03
C VAL A 261 41.63 14.40 2.26
N ALA A 262 41.16 14.64 1.04
CA ALA A 262 41.46 15.83 0.27
C ALA A 262 40.57 17.01 0.70
N GLU A 263 41.22 18.15 0.85
CA GLU A 263 40.77 19.43 1.40
C GLU A 263 39.74 20.14 0.52
N ALA A 264 38.73 20.74 1.16
CA ALA A 264 37.66 21.49 0.51
C ALA A 264 38.13 22.88 0.08
N ALA A 265 38.01 23.20 -1.21
CA ALA A 265 38.23 24.54 -1.74
C ALA A 265 37.00 25.44 -1.49
N ALA A 266 37.22 26.60 -0.89
CA ALA A 266 36.25 27.66 -0.64
C ALA A 266 35.79 28.36 -1.95
N PRO A 267 34.56 28.90 -2.02
CA PRO A 267 34.15 29.73 -3.15
C PRO A 267 34.67 31.17 -3.04
N ALA A 268 35.18 31.67 -4.17
CA ALA A 268 35.74 33.00 -4.36
C ALA A 268 34.70 34.13 -4.28
N GLU A 269 35.15 35.27 -3.74
CA GLU A 269 34.48 36.57 -3.71
C GLU A 269 34.17 37.10 -5.13
N LYS A 270 33.04 37.82 -5.26
CA LYS A 270 32.75 38.68 -6.41
C LYS A 270 33.37 40.06 -6.17
N PRO A 271 34.00 40.70 -7.17
CA PRO A 271 34.29 42.12 -7.10
C PRO A 271 33.07 42.97 -7.48
N GLU A 272 33.10 44.21 -6.98
CA GLU A 272 32.09 45.28 -6.96
C GLU A 272 31.38 45.61 -8.29
#